data_AF-A0A2V8KK31-F1
#
_entry.id   AF-A0A2V8KK31-F1
#
_cell.length_a   1.000
_cell.length_b   1.000
_cell.length_c   1.000
_cell.angle_alpha   90.00
_cell.angle_beta   90.00
_cell.angle_gamma   90.00
#
_symmetry.space_group_name_H-M   'P 1'
#
loop_
_entity.id
_entity.type
_entity.pdbx_description
1 polymer ?
#
loop_
_entity_poly.entity_id
_entity_poly.type
_entity_poly.pdbx_seq_one_letter_code
_entity_poly.pdbx_strand_id
1 'polypeptide(L)'
;MALFKYPGKKTWYYEFHFAGQKVRESAKTRSKTIARRAEQKRRAELEEGYHGLKKRQAPRLFKVAADEWLAMKKPTLAPKSYLIEKTNLSHLTPVFGHKLISDIDAKDISD
;
A
#
# COMPACT_ATOMS: atom_id res chain seq x y z
N MET A 1 -15.14 9.27 17.21
CA MET A 1 -15.18 8.16 16.24
C MET A 1 -16.62 7.96 15.82
N ALA A 2 -16.90 7.91 14.52
CA ALA A 2 -18.26 7.76 14.03
C ALA A 2 -18.34 6.52 13.14
N LEU A 3 -19.12 5.53 13.58
CA LEU A 3 -19.58 4.43 12.74
C LEU A 3 -21.02 4.75 12.33
N PHE A 4 -21.26 4.96 11.05
CA PHE A 4 -22.55 5.43 10.54
C PHE A 4 -22.92 4.77 9.22
N LYS A 5 -24.16 5.00 8.81
CA LYS A 5 -24.75 4.46 7.60
C LYS A 5 -25.43 5.61 6.87
N TYR A 6 -25.20 5.73 5.56
CA TYR A 6 -25.89 6.74 4.77
C TYR A 6 -27.35 6.34 4.54
N PRO A 7 -28.27 7.32 4.47
CA PRO A 7 -29.63 7.09 4.02
C PRO A 7 -29.64 6.32 2.69
N GLY A 8 -30.47 5.27 2.60
CA GLY A 8 -30.58 4.43 1.39
C GLY A 8 -29.46 3.40 1.15
N LYS A 9 -28.31 3.49 1.82
CA LYS A 9 -27.21 2.51 1.64
C LYS A 9 -27.24 1.43 2.72
N LYS A 10 -27.05 0.16 2.36
CA LYS A 10 -27.01 -0.97 3.31
C LYS A 10 -25.64 -1.18 3.98
N THR A 11 -24.63 -0.44 3.57
CA THR A 11 -23.23 -0.58 3.97
C THR A 11 -22.85 0.38 5.09
N TRP A 12 -22.05 -0.11 6.04
CA TRP A 12 -21.47 0.71 7.11
C TRP A 12 -20.25 1.50 6.63
N TYR A 13 -20.07 2.69 7.19
CA TYR A 13 -18.92 3.56 6.99
C TYR A 13 -18.34 3.92 8.35
N TYR A 14 -17.03 4.11 8.41
CA TYR A 14 -16.35 4.56 9.60
C TYR A 14 -15.55 5.83 9.31
N GLU A 15 -15.40 6.65 10.34
CA GLU A 15 -14.64 7.88 10.31
C GLU A 15 -13.86 8.06 11.62
N PHE A 16 -12.56 8.34 11.46
CA PHE A 16 -11.67 8.69 12.56
C PHE A 16 -10.57 9.66 12.11
N HIS A 17 -9.93 10.31 13.08
CA HIS A 17 -8.75 11.14 12.85
C HIS A 17 -7.50 10.33 13.20
N PHE A 18 -6.46 10.43 12.39
CA PHE A 18 -5.16 9.83 12.61
C PHE A 18 -4.07 10.81 12.15
N ALA A 19 -3.12 11.13 13.02
CA ALA A 19 -2.02 12.07 12.74
C ALA A 19 -2.47 13.41 12.11
N GLY A 20 -3.61 13.96 12.56
CA GLY A 20 -4.18 15.21 12.02
C GLY A 20 -4.99 15.05 10.73
N GLN A 21 -4.96 13.89 10.08
CA GLN A 21 -5.77 13.59 8.89
C GLN A 21 -7.08 12.90 9.26
N LYS A 22 -8.17 13.31 8.62
CA LYS A 22 -9.48 12.65 8.73
C LYS A 22 -9.59 11.51 7.72
N VAL A 23 -9.71 10.27 8.21
CA VAL A 23 -9.89 9.05 7.41
C VAL A 23 -11.37 8.67 7.41
N ARG A 24 -11.96 8.57 6.22
CA ARG A 24 -13.37 8.19 6.00
C ARG A 24 -13.44 7.09 4.95
N GLU A 25 -13.75 5.88 5.35
CA GLU A 25 -13.76 4.71 4.46
C GLU A 25 -15.05 3.88 4.63
N SER A 26 -15.41 3.14 3.58
CA SER A 26 -16.53 2.20 3.65
C SER A 26 -16.07 0.88 4.26
N ALA A 27 -16.80 0.36 5.23
CA ALA A 27 -16.54 -0.98 5.78
C ALA A 27 -16.94 -2.13 4.83
N LYS A 28 -17.59 -1.81 3.69
CA LYS A 28 -18.07 -2.77 2.66
C LYS A 28 -18.91 -3.93 3.21
N THR A 29 -19.45 -3.79 4.42
CA THR A 29 -20.25 -4.80 5.10
C THR A 29 -21.57 -4.22 5.59
N ARG A 30 -22.56 -5.10 5.75
CA ARG A 30 -23.88 -4.78 6.31
C ARG A 30 -23.93 -5.01 7.84
N SER A 31 -22.95 -5.69 8.40
CA SER A 31 -22.89 -6.01 9.83
C SER A 31 -22.11 -4.93 10.61
N LYS A 32 -22.72 -4.41 11.67
CA LYS A 32 -22.13 -3.38 12.54
C LYS A 32 -20.88 -3.90 13.26
N THR A 33 -20.88 -5.17 13.66
CA THR A 33 -19.76 -5.80 14.37
C THR A 33 -18.53 -5.96 13.47
N ILE A 34 -18.74 -6.42 12.23
CA ILE A 34 -17.67 -6.53 11.23
C ILE A 34 -17.15 -5.13 10.88
N ALA A 35 -18.02 -4.13 10.78
CA ALA A 35 -17.61 -2.76 10.48
C ALA A 35 -16.73 -2.15 11.59
N ARG A 36 -17.05 -2.43 12.86
CA ARG A 36 -16.20 -2.04 14.00
C ARG A 36 -14.84 -2.74 13.98
N ARG A 37 -14.79 -4.04 13.65
CA ARG A 37 -13.51 -4.76 13.50
C ARG A 37 -12.67 -4.22 12.35
N ALA A 38 -13.31 -3.90 11.21
CA ALA A 38 -12.64 -3.33 10.05
C ALA A 38 -12.02 -1.96 10.37
N GLU A 39 -12.74 -1.10 11.09
CA GLU A 39 -12.21 0.17 11.59
C GLU A 39 -10.98 -0.05 12.50
N GLN A 40 -11.11 -0.91 13.52
CA GLN A 40 -10.01 -1.19 14.46
C GLN A 40 -8.76 -1.69 13.73
N LYS A 41 -8.94 -2.62 12.79
CA LYS A 41 -7.84 -3.12 11.96
C LYS A 41 -7.22 -2.00 11.12
N ARG A 42 -8.03 -1.14 10.50
CA ARG A 42 -7.52 -0.02 9.69
C ARG A 42 -6.71 0.97 10.52
N ARG A 43 -7.15 1.26 11.75
CA ARG A 43 -6.36 2.07 12.68
C ARG A 43 -5.06 1.38 13.07
N ALA A 44 -5.11 0.11 13.45
CA ALA A 44 -3.90 -0.65 13.79
C ALA A 44 -2.90 -0.67 12.63
N GLU A 45 -3.36 -0.82 11.39
CA GLU A 45 -2.50 -0.74 10.19
C GLU A 45 -1.84 0.63 10.02
N LEU A 46 -2.55 1.72 10.36
CA LEU A 46 -2.01 3.07 10.33
C LEU A 46 -1.03 3.31 11.48
N GLU A 47 -1.32 2.81 12.68
CA GLU A 47 -0.43 2.87 13.86
C GLU A 47 0.84 2.03 13.62
N GLU A 48 0.70 0.80 13.15
CA GLU A 48 1.83 -0.07 12.78
C GLU A 48 2.65 0.53 11.65
N GLY A 49 2.01 1.18 10.66
CA GLY A 49 2.69 1.90 9.59
C GLY A 49 3.46 3.12 10.12
N TYR A 50 2.82 3.92 10.98
CA TYR A 50 3.40 5.12 11.56
C TYR A 50 4.57 4.82 12.51
N HIS A 51 4.46 3.74 13.29
CA HIS A 51 5.51 3.28 14.20
C HIS A 51 6.53 2.33 13.54
N GLY A 52 6.41 2.05 12.23
CA GLY A 52 7.32 1.15 11.51
C GLY A 52 7.29 -0.32 11.95
N LEU A 53 6.22 -0.73 12.67
CA LEU A 53 6.03 -2.08 13.22
C LEU A 53 5.42 -3.07 12.22
N LYS A 54 5.06 -2.61 11.02
CA LYS A 54 4.54 -3.48 9.96
C LYS A 54 5.58 -4.57 9.68
N LYS A 55 5.17 -5.86 9.73
CA LYS A 55 6.04 -7.01 9.44
C LYS A 55 6.86 -6.71 8.17
N ARG A 56 8.15 -6.38 8.35
CA ARG A 56 9.07 -6.20 7.24
C ARG A 56 9.06 -7.53 6.47
N GLN A 57 8.59 -7.49 5.23
CA GLN A 57 8.95 -8.51 4.25
C GLN A 57 10.47 -8.71 4.37
N ALA A 58 10.94 -9.96 4.34
CA ALA A 58 12.36 -10.24 4.47
C ALA A 58 13.15 -9.28 3.57
N PRO A 59 14.21 -8.64 4.07
CA PRO A 59 14.90 -7.58 3.35
C PRO A 59 15.37 -8.11 1.99
N ARG A 60 14.69 -7.66 0.92
CA ARG A 60 15.04 -7.96 -0.47
C ARG A 60 15.64 -6.71 -1.08
N LEU A 61 16.68 -6.90 -1.88
CA LEU A 61 17.24 -5.85 -2.71
C LEU A 61 16.20 -5.41 -3.76
N PHE A 62 16.12 -4.11 -4.03
CA PHE A 62 15.23 -3.55 -5.05
C PHE A 62 15.43 -4.25 -6.40
N LYS A 63 16.69 -4.49 -6.79
CA LYS A 63 17.02 -5.17 -8.06
C LYS A 63 16.34 -6.54 -8.20
N VAL A 64 16.40 -7.35 -7.14
CA VAL A 64 15.83 -8.71 -7.15
C VAL A 64 14.30 -8.65 -7.28
N ALA A 65 13.65 -7.76 -6.53
CA ALA A 65 12.20 -7.62 -6.61
C ALA A 65 11.73 -6.97 -7.92
N ALA A 66 12.52 -6.06 -8.49
CA ALA A 66 12.24 -5.45 -9.78
C ALA A 66 12.24 -6.51 -10.90
N ASP A 67 13.22 -7.42 -10.88
CA ASP A 67 13.30 -8.54 -11.82
C ASP A 67 12.14 -9.54 -11.62
N GLU A 68 11.80 -9.89 -10.37
CA GLU A 68 10.64 -10.73 -10.05
C GLU A 68 9.32 -10.11 -10.51
N TRP A 69 9.14 -8.80 -10.31
CA TRP A 69 7.96 -8.07 -10.75
C TRP A 69 7.84 -8.05 -12.27
N LEU A 70 8.96 -7.83 -12.98
CA LEU A 70 8.99 -7.84 -14.43
C LEU A 70 8.65 -9.24 -14.98
N ALA A 71 9.15 -10.30 -14.35
CA ALA A 71 8.82 -11.69 -14.69
C ALA A 71 7.33 -12.00 -14.46
N MET A 72 6.76 -11.52 -13.35
CA MET A 72 5.34 -11.67 -13.03
C MET A 72 4.44 -10.92 -14.04
N LYS A 73 4.87 -9.77 -14.55
CA LYS A 73 4.11 -8.94 -15.48
C LYS A 73 4.26 -9.35 -16.94
N LYS A 74 5.30 -10.09 -17.30
CA LYS A 74 5.56 -10.62 -18.64
C LYS A 74 4.36 -11.29 -19.33
N PRO A 75 3.56 -12.18 -18.68
CA PRO A 75 2.40 -12.80 -19.34
C PRO A 75 1.21 -11.86 -19.55
N THR A 76 1.14 -10.73 -18.82
CA THR A 76 0.01 -9.79 -18.88
C THR A 76 0.31 -8.56 -19.73
N LEU A 77 1.57 -8.19 -19.88
CA LEU A 77 1.99 -7.00 -20.62
C LEU A 77 2.13 -7.29 -22.12
N ALA A 78 1.69 -6.33 -22.93
CA ALA A 78 2.03 -6.30 -24.35
C ALA A 78 3.55 -6.17 -24.52
N PRO A 79 4.15 -6.71 -25.61
CA PRO A 79 5.60 -6.70 -25.81
C PRO A 79 6.24 -5.31 -25.75
N LYS A 80 5.56 -4.30 -26.29
CA LYS A 80 6.01 -2.89 -26.25
C LYS A 80 6.00 -2.33 -24.82
N SER A 81 4.96 -2.61 -24.05
CA SER A 81 4.86 -2.19 -22.65
C SER A 81 5.93 -2.87 -21.79
N TYR A 82 6.21 -4.15 -22.03
CA TYR A 82 7.30 -4.86 -21.34
C TYR A 82 8.67 -4.20 -21.57
N LEU A 83 8.96 -3.77 -22.79
CA LEU A 83 10.20 -3.04 -23.11
C LEU A 83 10.28 -1.70 -22.38
N ILE A 84 9.16 -0.96 -22.33
CA ILE A 84 9.09 0.32 -21.62
C ILE A 84 9.37 0.11 -20.12
N GLU A 85 8.72 -0.87 -19.50
CA GLU A 85 8.92 -1.17 -18.08
C GLU A 85 10.37 -1.62 -17.79
N LYS A 86 10.96 -2.42 -18.68
CA LYS A 86 12.37 -2.82 -18.56
C LYS A 86 13.31 -1.61 -18.60
N THR A 87 13.05 -0.64 -19.48
CA THR A 87 13.82 0.59 -19.57
C THR A 87 13.60 1.49 -18.34
N ASN A 88 12.37 1.57 -17.83
CA ASN A 88 12.10 2.32 -16.59
C ASN A 88 12.90 1.75 -15.42
N LEU A 89 12.95 0.43 -15.27
CA LEU A 89 13.74 -0.21 -14.23
C LEU A 89 15.24 0.01 -14.41
N SER A 90 15.75 0.15 -15.65
CA SER A 90 17.17 0.43 -15.87
C SER A 90 17.59 1.80 -15.37
N HIS A 91 16.68 2.80 -15.39
CA HIS A 91 16.91 4.12 -14.81
C HIS A 91 16.86 4.13 -13.28
N LEU A 92 16.03 3.26 -12.69
CA LEU A 92 15.88 3.16 -11.23
C LEU A 92 16.97 2.30 -10.58
N THR A 93 17.59 1.39 -11.33
CA THR A 93 18.59 0.45 -10.80
C THR A 93 19.85 1.13 -10.24
N PRO A 94 20.43 2.18 -10.86
CA PRO A 94 21.59 2.89 -10.29
C PRO A 94 21.31 3.50 -8.91
N VAL A 95 20.12 4.05 -8.71
CA VAL A 95 19.75 4.80 -7.49
C VAL A 95 19.25 3.86 -6.39
N PHE A 96 18.38 2.91 -6.74
CA PHE A 96 17.69 2.06 -5.77
C PHE A 96 18.21 0.63 -5.75
N GLY A 97 18.94 0.17 -6.75
CA GLY A 97 19.29 -1.25 -6.94
C GLY A 97 20.09 -1.87 -5.81
N HIS A 98 20.89 -1.07 -5.10
CA HIS A 98 21.67 -1.48 -3.92
C HIS A 98 20.93 -1.27 -2.59
N LYS A 99 19.75 -0.64 -2.62
CA LYS A 99 18.91 -0.42 -1.45
C LYS A 99 17.99 -1.62 -1.21
N LEU A 100 17.69 -1.87 0.05
CA LEU A 100 16.60 -2.76 0.44
C LEU A 100 15.28 -2.06 0.20
N ILE A 101 14.27 -2.79 -0.28
CA ILE A 101 12.93 -2.22 -0.50
C ILE A 101 12.33 -1.64 0.79
N SER A 102 12.67 -2.25 1.93
CA SER A 102 12.26 -1.79 3.25
C SER A 102 12.86 -0.46 3.67
N ASP A 103 13.94 -0.04 3.01
CA ASP A 103 14.76 1.11 3.40
C ASP A 103 14.60 2.27 2.41
N ILE A 104 13.74 2.13 1.39
CA ILE A 104 13.38 3.20 0.48
C ILE A 104 12.32 4.08 1.17
N ASP A 105 12.69 5.31 1.50
CA ASP A 105 11.81 6.31 2.12
C ASP A 105 11.38 7.37 1.10
N ALA A 106 10.40 8.20 1.46
CA ALA A 106 9.88 9.27 0.60
C ALA A 106 10.97 10.27 0.18
N LYS A 107 12.00 10.46 1.01
CA LYS A 107 13.16 11.31 0.71
C LYS A 107 13.96 10.78 -0.47
N ASP A 108 14.14 9.47 -0.55
CA ASP A 108 14.87 8.82 -1.64
C ASP A 108 14.16 8.95 -3.00
N ILE A 109 12.86 9.31 -3.00
CA ILE A 109 12.04 9.48 -4.21
C ILE A 109 12.01 10.96 -4.65
N SER A 110 12.22 11.90 -3.73
CA SER A 110 12.11 13.34 -4.00
C SER A 110 13.43 14.02 -4.37
N ASP A 111 14.57 13.39 -4.09
CA ASP A 111 15.91 13.85 -4.49
C ASP A 111 16.21 13.56 -5.97
#